data_AF-A0A6A1VUH1-F1
#
_entry.id   AF-A0A6A1VUH1-F1
#
_cell.length_a   1.000
_cell.length_b   1.000
_cell.length_c   1.000
_cell.angle_alpha   90.00
_cell.angle_beta   90.00
_cell.angle_gamma   90.00
#
_symmetry.space_group_name_H-M   'P 1'
#
loop_
_entity.id
_entity.type
_entity.pdbx_description
1 polymer ?
#
loop_
_entity_poly.entity_id
_entity_poly.type
_entity_poly.pdbx_seq_one_letter_code
_entity_poly.pdbx_strand_id
1 'polypeptide(L)'
;MEQNLKLTDSLGVFLSNPSIYCRLIGRLIYLAITRLDLVFAVNILSQFMHAPRQPHYDAALRILRYLKATPGQGLFYPTANSLQVFAYSDSD
;
A
#
# COMPACT_ATOMS: atom_id res chain seq x y z
N MET A 1 4.84 -7.32 -3.44
CA MET A 1 3.72 -6.52 -3.96
C MET A 1 3.77 -6.61 -5.47
N GLU A 2 2.67 -6.94 -6.14
CA GLU A 2 2.67 -6.90 -7.60
C GLU A 2 2.89 -5.46 -8.06
N GLN A 3 3.95 -5.24 -8.83
CA GLN A 3 4.35 -3.93 -9.36
C GLN A 3 3.40 -3.42 -10.46
N ASN A 4 2.34 -4.16 -10.80
CA ASN A 4 1.46 -3.94 -11.94
C ASN A 4 -0.03 -3.71 -11.59
N LEU A 5 -0.37 -3.34 -10.35
CA LEU A 5 -1.73 -2.90 -10.05
C LEU A 5 -1.92 -1.48 -10.61
N LYS A 6 -2.35 -1.38 -11.88
CA LYS A 6 -2.71 -0.10 -12.52
C LYS A 6 -3.99 0.45 -11.86
N LEU A 7 -3.83 1.09 -10.71
CA LEU A 7 -4.88 1.88 -10.06
C LEU A 7 -5.01 3.19 -10.84
N THR A 8 -6.07 3.32 -11.61
CA THR A 8 -6.35 4.50 -12.44
C THR A 8 -7.65 5.15 -12.02
N ASP A 9 -7.68 6.47 -12.05
CA ASP A 9 -8.84 7.27 -11.65
C ASP A 9 -10.06 7.13 -12.57
N SER A 10 -9.95 6.41 -13.69
CA SER A 10 -11.01 6.20 -14.67
C SER A 10 -11.60 4.79 -14.69
N LEU A 11 -11.00 3.82 -14.00
CA LEU A 11 -11.42 2.42 -14.04
C LEU A 11 -12.24 2.00 -12.81
N GLY A 12 -13.31 1.25 -13.06
CA GLY A 12 -14.19 0.71 -12.04
C GLY A 12 -15.29 1.67 -11.57
N VAL A 13 -16.25 1.10 -10.83
CA VAL A 13 -17.42 1.82 -10.31
C VAL A 13 -17.05 2.61 -9.06
N PHE A 14 -17.64 3.78 -8.89
CA PHE A 14 -17.55 4.55 -7.65
C PHE A 14 -17.97 3.72 -6.44
N LEU A 15 -17.30 3.96 -5.31
CA LEU A 15 -17.66 3.33 -4.07
C LEU A 15 -18.96 3.96 -3.53
N SER A 16 -19.95 3.14 -3.21
CA SER A 16 -21.26 3.58 -2.71
C SER A 16 -21.18 4.40 -1.42
N ASN A 17 -20.21 4.07 -0.56
CA ASN A 17 -19.93 4.81 0.67
C ASN A 17 -18.43 5.21 0.73
N PRO A 18 -18.07 6.40 0.24
CA PRO A 18 -16.67 6.86 0.22
C PRO A 18 -16.09 7.05 1.63
N SER A 19 -16.91 7.29 2.65
CA SER A 19 -16.43 7.51 4.02
C SER A 19 -15.74 6.29 4.62
N ILE A 20 -16.14 5.07 4.22
CA ILE A 20 -15.51 3.83 4.67
C ILE A 20 -14.06 3.76 4.17
N TYR A 21 -13.85 4.11 2.90
CA TYR A 21 -12.52 4.18 2.31
C TYR A 21 -11.66 5.23 3.00
N CYS A 22 -12.15 6.46 3.13
CA CYS A 22 -11.37 7.55 3.73
C CYS A 22 -10.96 7.25 5.18
N ARG A 23 -11.87 6.66 5.96
CA ARG A 23 -11.58 6.24 7.34
C ARG A 23 -10.52 5.14 7.39
N LEU A 24 -10.57 4.18 6.47
CA LEU A 24 -9.58 3.11 6.36
C LEU A 24 -8.20 3.67 5.99
N ILE A 25 -8.14 4.50 4.94
CA ILE A 25 -6.88 5.12 4.51
C ILE A 25 -6.29 5.99 5.60
N GLY A 26 -7.09 6.77 6.34
CA GLY A 26 -6.59 7.55 7.48
C GLY A 26 -5.90 6.71 8.55
N ARG A 27 -6.45 5.52 8.88
CA ARG A 27 -5.81 4.57 9.81
C ARG A 27 -4.53 3.98 9.23
N LEU A 28 -4.51 3.69 7.93
CA LEU A 28 -3.33 3.16 7.24
C LEU A 28 -2.20 4.19 7.15
N ILE A 29 -2.52 5.48 6.96
CA ILE A 29 -1.53 6.58 6.99
C ILE A 29 -0.84 6.62 8.36
N TYR A 30 -1.62 6.55 9.44
CA TYR A 30 -1.05 6.51 10.79
C TYR A 30 -0.15 5.29 10.98
N LEU A 31 -0.59 4.11 10.53
CA LEU A 31 0.20 2.88 10.64
C LEU A 31 1.48 2.91 9.81
N ALA A 32 1.49 3.59 8.66
CA ALA A 32 2.66 3.70 7.79
C ALA A 32 3.85 4.42 8.48
N ILE A 33 3.60 5.19 9.53
CA ILE A 33 4.65 5.83 10.35
C ILE A 33 5.51 4.79 11.06
N THR A 34 4.92 3.69 11.53
CA THR A 34 5.63 2.61 12.24
C THR A 34 5.91 1.40 11.34
N ARG A 35 5.24 1.29 10.19
CA ARG A 35 5.39 0.23 9.19
C ARG A 35 5.73 0.80 7.81
N LEU A 36 7.02 1.10 7.63
CA LEU A 36 7.55 1.73 6.42
C LEU A 36 7.34 0.90 5.14
N ASP A 37 7.14 -0.41 5.27
CA ASP A 37 6.82 -1.32 4.17
C ASP A 37 5.49 -1.00 3.46
N LEU A 38 4.63 -0.20 4.08
CA LEU A 38 3.32 0.16 3.56
C LEU A 38 3.25 1.56 2.95
N VAL A 39 4.24 2.42 3.21
CA VAL A 39 4.22 3.86 2.89
C VAL A 39 3.87 4.09 1.44
N PHE A 40 4.52 3.37 0.52
CA PHE A 40 4.30 3.53 -0.91
C PHE A 40 2.85 3.21 -1.32
N ALA A 41 2.34 2.04 -0.89
CA ALA A 41 0.99 1.60 -1.24
C ALA A 41 -0.08 2.54 -0.64
N VAL A 42 0.11 2.97 0.61
CA VAL A 42 -0.81 3.89 1.29
C VAL A 42 -0.80 5.26 0.63
N ASN A 43 0.37 5.76 0.21
CA ASN A 43 0.49 7.05 -0.46
C ASN A 43 -0.15 7.06 -1.87
N ILE A 44 -0.15 5.94 -2.59
CA ILE A 44 -0.89 5.83 -3.84
C ILE A 44 -2.40 5.88 -3.56
N LEU A 45 -2.87 5.10 -2.59
CA LEU A 45 -4.28 5.02 -2.27
C LEU A 45 -4.86 6.34 -1.72
N SER A 46 -4.07 7.13 -0.98
CA SER A 46 -4.50 8.44 -0.48
C SER A 46 -4.85 9.44 -1.58
N GLN A 47 -4.27 9.30 -2.79
CA GLN A 47 -4.56 10.17 -3.93
C GLN A 47 -6.02 10.04 -4.40
N PHE A 48 -6.66 8.90 -4.16
CA PHE A 48 -8.04 8.63 -4.62
C PHE A 48 -9.12 8.92 -3.57
N MET A 49 -8.80 9.62 -2.48
CA MET A 49 -9.77 9.90 -1.41
C MET A 49 -10.92 10.83 -1.83
N HIS A 50 -10.73 11.66 -2.87
CA HIS A 50 -11.77 12.54 -3.39
C HIS A 50 -12.88 11.75 -4.11
N ALA A 51 -12.52 10.69 -4.83
CA ALA A 51 -13.44 9.90 -5.63
C ALA A 51 -13.06 8.40 -5.59
N PRO A 52 -13.24 7.73 -4.44
CA PRO A 52 -12.82 6.34 -4.31
C PRO A 52 -13.70 5.42 -5.16
N ARG A 53 -13.07 4.39 -5.72
CA ARG A 53 -13.70 3.37 -6.57
C ARG A 53 -13.48 1.99 -5.98
N GLN A 54 -14.25 1.00 -6.42
CA GLN A 54 -14.10 -0.37 -5.93
C GLN A 54 -12.68 -0.93 -6.02
N PRO A 55 -11.93 -0.75 -7.13
CA PRO A 55 -10.54 -1.21 -7.21
C PRO A 55 -9.63 -0.60 -6.15
N HIS A 56 -9.86 0.67 -5.78
CA HIS A 56 -9.09 1.35 -4.72
C HIS A 56 -9.40 0.71 -3.36
N TYR A 57 -10.67 0.42 -3.09
CA TYR A 57 -11.10 -0.24 -1.86
C TYR A 57 -10.55 -1.66 -1.76
N ASP A 58 -10.60 -2.44 -2.83
CA ASP A 58 -10.06 -3.81 -2.89
C ASP A 58 -8.54 -3.83 -2.62
N ALA A 59 -7.81 -2.86 -3.16
CA ALA A 59 -6.38 -2.68 -2.88
C ALA A 59 -6.14 -2.33 -1.39
N ALA A 60 -6.94 -1.46 -0.79
CA ALA A 60 -6.86 -1.16 0.64
C ALA A 60 -7.16 -2.42 1.50
N LEU A 61 -8.12 -3.24 1.10
CA LEU A 61 -8.40 -4.53 1.74
C LEU A 61 -7.26 -5.54 1.57
N ARG A 62 -6.50 -5.50 0.47
CA ARG A 62 -5.29 -6.32 0.28
C ARG A 62 -4.20 -5.92 1.29
N ILE A 63 -4.04 -4.63 1.58
CA ILE A 63 -3.14 -4.16 2.64
C ILE A 63 -3.57 -4.71 4.01
N LEU A 64 -4.87 -4.67 4.33
CA LEU A 64 -5.37 -5.25 5.58
C LEU A 64 -5.09 -6.75 5.70
N ARG A 65 -5.27 -7.50 4.60
CA ARG A 65 -4.96 -8.94 4.57
C ARG A 65 -3.47 -9.20 4.81
N TYR A 66 -2.61 -8.39 4.20
CA TYR A 66 -1.17 -8.45 4.45
C TYR A 66 -0.84 -8.18 5.93
N LEU A 67 -1.35 -7.08 6.49
CA LEU A 67 -1.16 -6.72 7.90
C LEU A 67 -1.56 -7.84 8.87
N LYS A 68 -2.70 -8.48 8.60
CA LYS A 68 -3.20 -9.60 9.40
C LYS A 68 -2.26 -10.82 9.33
N ALA A 69 -1.68 -11.08 8.17
CA ALA A 69 -0.76 -12.20 7.96
C ALA A 69 0.65 -11.93 8.52
N THR A 70 1.05 -10.66 8.65
CA THR A 70 2.43 -10.26 8.98
C THR A 70 2.52 -9.31 10.19
N PRO A 71 1.97 -9.66 11.37
CA PRO A 71 1.92 -8.73 12.51
C PRO A 71 3.30 -8.33 13.07
N GLY A 72 4.29 -9.23 12.99
CA GLY A 72 5.65 -9.00 13.49
C GLY A 72 6.73 -8.92 12.41
N GLN A 73 6.35 -8.91 11.13
CA GLN A 73 7.30 -8.81 10.02
C GLN A 73 7.24 -7.40 9.45
N GLY A 74 8.41 -6.81 9.23
CA GLY A 74 8.57 -5.49 8.61
C GLY A 74 9.92 -5.39 7.92
N LEU A 75 10.16 -4.29 7.23
CA LEU A 75 11.46 -4.01 6.65
C LEU A 75 12.43 -3.60 7.76
N PHE A 76 13.56 -4.29 7.84
CA PHE A 76 14.65 -3.97 8.77
C PHE A 76 15.68 -3.09 8.07
N TYR A 77 15.87 -1.87 8.58
CA TYR A 77 16.86 -0.93 8.09
C TYR A 77 17.95 -0.77 9.17
N PRO A 78 19.06 -1.51 9.08
CA PRO A 78 20.14 -1.39 10.07
C PRO A 78 20.82 -0.02 9.97
N THR A 79 21.12 0.59 11.13
CA THR A 79 21.84 1.86 11.20
C THR A 79 23.26 1.76 10.62
N ALA A 80 23.91 0.61 10.79
CA ALA A 80 25.17 0.29 10.15
C ALA A 80 24.89 -0.48 8.85
N ASN A 81 24.95 0.22 7.73
CA ASN A 81 24.84 -0.37 6.40
C ASN A 81 26.00 0.16 5.55
N SER A 82 26.67 -0.70 4.78
CA SER A 82 27.74 -0.31 3.86
C SER A 82 27.24 0.47 2.64
N LEU A 83 25.91 0.62 2.50
CA LEU A 83 25.21 1.27 1.38
C LEU A 83 25.61 0.69 0.01
N GLN A 84 26.07 -0.55 -0.03
CA GLN A 84 26.43 -1.24 -1.26
C GLN A 84 25.16 -1.80 -1.93
N VAL A 85 24.95 -1.42 -3.18
CA VAL A 85 23.85 -1.92 -4.01
C VAL A 85 24.34 -3.15 -4.76
N PHE A 86 23.71 -4.30 -4.52
CA PHE A 86 23.93 -5.52 -5.28
C PHE A 86 22.75 -5.73 -6.22
N ALA A 87 23.03 -5.92 -7.51
CA ALA A 87 22.04 -6.26 -8.52
C ALA A 87 22.31 -7.69 -9.03
N TYR A 88 21.27 -8.50 -9.06
CA TYR A 88 21.29 -9.85 -9.61
C TYR A 88 20.34 -9.86 -10.80
N SER A 89 20.80 -10.37 -11.94
CA SER A 89 19.98 -10.58 -13.13
C SER A 89 19.91 -12.07 -13.37
N ASP A 90 18.73 -12.65 -13.16
CA ASP A 90 18.44 -14.01 -13.58
C ASP A 90 17.63 -13.94 -14.87
N SER A 91 18.01 -14.76 -15.85
CA SER A 91 17.37 -14.80 -17.17
C SER A 91 16.66 -16.13 -17.29
N ASP A 92 15.32 -16.07 -17.33
CA ASP A 92 14.46 -17.11 -17.89
C ASP A 92 14.14 -16.76 -19.35
#